data_AF-A0A3N7YNQ1-F1
#
_entry.id   AF-A0A3N7YNQ1-F1
#
_cell.length_a   1.000
_cell.length_b   1.000
_cell.length_c   1.000
_cell.angle_alpha   90.00
_cell.angle_beta   90.00
_cell.angle_gamma   90.00
#
_symmetry.space_group_name_H-M   'P 1'
#
loop_
_entity.id
_entity.type
_entity.pdbx_description
1 polymer ?
#
loop_
_entity_poly.entity_id
_entity_poly.type
_entity_poly.pdbx_seq_one_letter_code
_entity_poly.pdbx_strand_id
1 'polypeptide(L)' 'ESNDSVEPLAVAKILKALVDKEQPQLVILGKQAIDDDSNQTGQMLAALAGLPQATFASKVTIADGRATVAREVDGG' A
#
# COMPACT_ATOMS: atom_id res chain seq x y z
N GLU A 1 5.37 -15.60 -21.36
CA GLU A 1 6.35 -15.12 -20.36
C GLU A 1 7.25 -14.05 -20.96
N SER A 2 7.06 -12.79 -20.58
CA SER A 2 8.09 -11.76 -20.74
C SER A 2 9.10 -11.93 -19.61
N ASN A 3 10.40 -11.93 -19.91
CA ASN A 3 11.48 -12.16 -18.93
C ASN A 3 11.76 -10.96 -17.99
N ASP A 4 10.91 -9.93 -18.00
CA ASP A 4 11.10 -8.75 -17.16
C ASP A 4 10.37 -8.94 -15.83
N SER A 5 11.12 -8.91 -14.73
CA SER A 5 10.56 -8.92 -13.38
C SER A 5 9.70 -7.68 -13.17
N VAL A 6 8.49 -7.87 -12.65
CA VAL A 6 7.59 -6.77 -12.33
C VAL A 6 8.13 -6.05 -11.09
N GLU A 7 8.69 -4.85 -11.29
CA GLU A 7 9.26 -4.07 -10.19
C GLU A 7 8.18 -3.35 -9.35
N PRO A 8 8.37 -3.18 -8.03
CA PRO A 8 7.41 -2.51 -7.15
C PRO A 8 6.96 -1.12 -7.63
N LEU A 9 7.87 -0.34 -8.23
CA LEU A 9 7.54 0.99 -8.75
C LEU A 9 6.60 0.92 -9.96
N ALA A 10 6.77 -0.08 -10.84
CA ALA A 10 5.88 -0.29 -11.97
C ALA A 10 4.46 -0.65 -11.49
N VAL A 11 4.36 -1.54 -10.50
CA VAL A 11 3.08 -1.89 -9.86
C VAL A 11 2.44 -0.67 -9.22
N ALA A 12 3.19 0.10 -8.44
CA ALA A 12 2.68 1.30 -7.76
C ALA A 12 2.14 2.34 -8.76
N LYS A 13 2.78 2.53 -9.92
CA LYS A 13 2.28 3.42 -10.99
C LYS A 13 0.98 2.93 -11.61
N ILE A 14 0.85 1.62 -11.85
CA ILE A 14 -0.39 1.02 -12.36
C ILE A 14 -1.52 1.19 -11.34
N LEU A 15 -1.26 0.88 -10.07
CA LEU A 15 -2.24 1.07 -9.00
C LEU A 15 -2.62 2.54 -8.82
N LYS A 16 -1.69 3.48 -8.98
CA LYS A 16 -1.99 4.92 -8.95
C LYS A 16 -2.99 5.31 -10.03
N ALA A 17 -2.86 4.76 -11.24
CA ALA A 17 -3.85 5.01 -12.30
C ALA A 17 -5.25 4.50 -11.92
N LEU A 18 -5.34 3.38 -11.18
CA LEU A 18 -6.60 2.90 -10.63
C LEU A 18 -7.13 3.81 -9.52
N VAL A 19 -6.27 4.31 -8.63
CA VAL A 19 -6.65 5.28 -7.60
C VAL A 19 -7.21 6.55 -8.23
N ASP A 20 -6.57 7.09 -9.27
CA ASP A 20 -7.06 8.26 -10.00
C ASP A 20 -8.43 8.01 -10.65
N LYS A 21 -8.64 6.80 -11.20
CA LYS A 21 -9.87 6.46 -11.92
C LYS A 21 -11.04 6.16 -10.99
N GLU A 22 -10.80 5.35 -9.97
CA GLU A 22 -11.84 4.82 -9.09
C GLU A 22 -12.07 5.69 -7.85
N GLN A 23 -11.15 6.62 -7.56
CA GLN A 23 -11.22 7.56 -6.41
C GLN A 23 -11.57 6.87 -5.07
N PRO A 24 -10.85 5.79 -4.68
CA PRO A 24 -11.15 5.07 -3.46
C PRO A 24 -10.85 5.92 -2.21
N GLN A 25 -11.68 5.78 -1.18
CA GLN A 25 -11.47 6.45 0.11
C GLN A 25 -10.44 5.73 1.00
N LEU A 26 -10.16 4.45 0.71
CA LEU A 26 -9.20 3.61 1.42
C LEU A 26 -8.59 2.59 0.45
N VAL A 27 -7.28 2.39 0.54
CA VAL A 27 -6.55 1.35 -0.21
C VAL A 27 -5.89 0.41 0.79
N ILE A 28 -6.12 -0.90 0.64
CA ILE A 28 -5.49 -1.93 1.47
C ILE A 28 -4.54 -2.74 0.59
N LEU A 29 -3.28 -2.83 1.00
CA LEU A 29 -2.26 -3.69 0.40
C LEU A 29 -1.68 -4.61 1.47
N GLY A 30 -1.15 -5.77 1.04
CA GLY A 30 -0.30 -6.58 1.90
C GLY A 30 1.00 -5.84 2.27
N LYS A 31 1.63 -6.26 3.38
CA LYS A 31 2.93 -5.71 3.84
C LYS A 31 4.02 -5.95 2.80
N GLN A 32 4.29 -7.21 2.50
CA GLN A 32 5.29 -7.64 1.53
C GLN A 32 4.70 -8.79 0.72
N ALA A 33 5.05 -8.85 -0.55
CA ALA A 33 4.82 -10.06 -1.33
C ALA A 33 5.93 -11.06 -0.98
N ILE A 34 5.59 -12.36 -0.97
CA ILE A 34 6.52 -13.42 -0.54
C ILE A 34 7.51 -13.85 -1.64
N ASP A 35 7.33 -13.33 -2.85
CA ASP A 35 8.16 -13.60 -4.03
C ASP A 35 9.32 -12.60 -4.13
N ASP A 36 9.08 -11.31 -3.88
CA ASP A 36 10.09 -10.24 -3.96
C ASP A 36 10.60 -9.73 -2.60
N ASP A 37 9.90 -10.04 -1.50
CA ASP A 37 10.16 -9.61 -0.11
C ASP A 37 10.50 -8.11 0.04
N SER A 38 10.00 -7.26 -0.86
CA SER A 38 10.50 -5.89 -1.00
C SER A 38 9.85 -4.89 -0.05
N ASN A 39 8.60 -5.13 0.38
CA ASN A 39 7.84 -4.21 1.25
C ASN A 39 7.90 -2.75 0.73
N GLN A 40 7.56 -2.52 -0.54
CA GLN A 40 7.76 -1.22 -1.21
C GLN A 40 6.51 -0.68 -1.93
N THR A 41 5.74 -1.55 -2.58
CA THR A 41 4.62 -1.14 -3.45
C THR A 41 3.61 -0.23 -2.74
N GLY A 42 3.23 -0.56 -1.49
CA GLY A 42 2.28 0.23 -0.71
C GLY A 42 2.81 1.63 -0.38
N GLN A 43 4.06 1.73 0.07
CA GLN A 43 4.68 3.01 0.41
C GLN A 43 4.90 3.90 -0.82
N MET A 44 5.32 3.30 -1.95
CA MET A 44 5.48 4.01 -3.21
C MET A 44 4.14 4.52 -3.74
N LEU A 45 3.09 3.69 -3.70
CA LEU A 45 1.73 4.10 -4.10
C LEU A 45 1.23 5.28 -3.26
N ALA A 46 1.39 5.21 -1.93
CA ALA A 46 0.98 6.29 -1.04
C ALA A 46 1.66 7.62 -1.38
N ALA A 47 2.97 7.59 -1.64
CA ALA A 47 3.74 8.76 -2.05
C ALA A 47 3.27 9.30 -3.42
N LEU A 48 3.07 8.42 -4.41
CA LEU A 48 2.62 8.80 -5.76
C LEU A 48 1.20 9.38 -5.79
N ALA A 49 0.31 8.87 -4.93
CA ALA A 49 -1.08 9.30 -4.83
C ALA A 49 -1.30 10.46 -3.84
N GLY A 50 -0.27 10.90 -3.11
CA GLY A 50 -0.38 11.94 -2.09
C GLY A 50 -1.26 11.55 -0.90
N LEU A 51 -1.31 10.26 -0.57
CA LEU A 51 -2.15 9.72 0.51
C LEU A 51 -1.35 9.48 1.80
N PRO A 52 -1.96 9.67 2.98
CA PRO A 52 -1.37 9.21 4.23
C PRO A 52 -1.27 7.67 4.23
N GLN A 53 -0.27 7.13 4.93
CA GLN A 53 -0.04 5.68 5.02
C GLN A 53 0.15 5.21 6.47
N ALA A 54 -0.27 3.97 6.73
CA ALA A 54 -0.01 3.25 7.97
C ALA A 54 0.39 1.81 7.65
N THR A 55 1.70 1.56 7.54
CA THR A 55 2.25 0.23 7.25
C THR A 55 2.26 -0.68 8.48
N PHE A 56 2.39 -2.00 8.25
CA PHE A 56 2.49 -3.01 9.31
C PHE A 56 1.26 -3.05 10.24
N ALA A 57 0.06 -2.89 9.65
CA ALA A 57 -1.19 -2.88 10.41
C ALA A 57 -1.49 -4.26 11.03
N SER A 58 -1.62 -4.33 12.35
CA SER A 58 -2.19 -5.50 13.05
C SER A 58 -3.67 -5.34 13.36
N LYS A 59 -4.18 -4.10 13.40
CA LYS A 59 -5.62 -3.81 13.52
C LYS A 59 -5.99 -2.51 12.80
N VAL A 60 -7.14 -2.51 12.14
CA VAL A 60 -7.74 -1.33 11.52
C VAL A 60 -9.15 -1.13 12.09
N THR A 61 -9.49 0.10 12.44
CA THR A 61 -10.85 0.51 12.82
C THR A 61 -11.26 1.73 12.02
N ILE A 62 -12.42 1.67 11.39
CA ILE A 62 -12.95 2.75 10.54
C ILE A 62 -14.18 3.32 11.23
N ALA A 63 -14.15 4.61 11.53
CA ALA A 63 -15.26 5.35 12.12
C ALA A 63 -15.14 6.83 11.70
N ASP A 64 -16.28 7.51 11.51
CA ASP A 64 -16.34 8.96 11.26
C ASP A 64 -15.43 9.45 10.11
N GLY A 65 -15.34 8.64 9.05
CA GLY A 65 -14.49 8.95 7.88
C GLY A 65 -12.98 8.89 8.16
N ARG A 66 -12.56 8.28 9.27
CA ARG A 66 -11.14 8.11 9.64
C ARG A 66 -10.80 6.64 9.84
N ALA A 67 -9.59 6.27 9.43
CA ALA A 67 -8.98 4.99 9.76
C ALA A 67 -8.03 5.19 10.94
N THR A 68 -8.26 4.46 12.03
CA THR A 68 -7.31 4.30 13.13
C THR A 68 -6.60 2.97 12.97
N VAL A 69 -5.27 2.98 12.94
CA VAL A 69 -4.46 1.80 12.63
C VAL A 69 -3.49 1.54 13.78
N ALA A 70 -3.58 0.35 14.38
CA ALA A 70 -2.53 -0.17 15.25
C ALA A 70 -1.45 -0.79 14.37
N ARG A 71 -0.20 -0.36 14.60
CA ARG A 71 0.96 -0.78 13.81
C ARG A 71 1.88 -1.60 14.68
N GLU A 72 2.33 -2.72 14.13
CA GLU A 72 3.45 -3.46 14.71
C GLU A 72 4.75 -2.69 14.41
N VAL A 73 5.51 -2.40 15.46
CA VAL A 73 6.86 -1.83 15.38
C VAL A 73 7.81 -2.73 16.16
N ASP A 74 9.11 -2.51 16.02
CA ASP A 74 10.13 -3.39 16.63
C ASP A 74 9.97 -3.57 18.16
N GLY A 75 9.37 -2.59 18.84
CA GLY A 75 9.12 -2.61 20.29
C GLY A 75 7.74 -3.11 20.72
N GLY A 76 6.90 -3.56 19.78
CA GLY A 76 5.47 -3.82 19.99
C GLY A 76 4.58 -2.64 19.65
#